data_AF-A0A917TAE5-F1
#
_entry.id   AF-A0A917TAE5-F1
#
_cell.length_a   1.000
_cell.length_b   1.000
_cell.length_c   1.000
_cell.angle_alpha   90.00
_cell.angle_beta   90.00
_cell.angle_gamma   90.00
#
_symmetry.space_group_name_H-M   'P 1'
#
loop_
_entity.id
_entity.type
_entity.pdbx_description
1 polymer ?
#
loop_
_entity_poly.entity_id
_entity_poly.type
_entity_poly.pdbx_seq_one_letter_code
_entity_poly.pdbx_strand_id
1 'polypeptide(L)'
;MSTPASRDDSNSLTTSDRIKLYELAIQSYHTDLNLYTTRMNLFLLVESAGVGLVFTDRARYNSGIAWFGLVVACAWAAVAASSYVWIYRFRQEAVNAGLELWKPTSTSPAAARQLLAFVNVFEPGITASRGGGLHKWMSHLGSFFVRPSGLMALLPFLFGVGWILILILRQ
;
A
#
# COMPACT_ATOMS: atom_id res chain seq x y z
N MET A 1 19.91 -48.75 28.50
CA MET A 1 20.03 -48.11 27.16
C MET A 1 18.64 -47.57 26.85
N SER A 2 18.41 -46.30 27.18
CA SER A 2 17.09 -45.69 27.18
C SER A 2 16.94 -44.86 25.91
N THR A 3 15.98 -45.22 25.07
CA THR A 3 15.65 -44.51 23.84
C THR A 3 15.06 -43.14 24.19
N PRO A 4 15.57 -42.02 23.65
CA PRO A 4 14.94 -40.72 23.84
C PRO A 4 13.63 -40.69 23.05
N ALA A 5 12.51 -40.50 23.75
CA ALA A 5 11.21 -40.25 23.14
C ALA A 5 11.32 -39.00 22.26
N SER A 6 11.02 -39.18 20.98
CA SER A 6 11.02 -38.15 19.96
C SER A 6 10.05 -37.02 20.31
N ARG A 7 10.61 -35.83 20.39
CA ARG A 7 9.96 -34.53 20.24
C ARG A 7 9.20 -34.46 18.90
N ASP A 8 8.24 -33.54 18.84
CA ASP A 8 7.63 -32.91 17.66
C ASP A 8 6.27 -33.39 17.13
N ASP A 9 5.21 -33.30 17.95
CA ASP A 9 3.82 -33.25 17.44
C ASP A 9 2.98 -32.07 18.00
N SER A 10 3.59 -31.10 18.72
CA SER A 10 2.81 -30.10 19.47
C SER A 10 2.61 -28.74 18.79
N ASN A 11 2.93 -28.56 17.49
CA ASN A 11 2.87 -27.23 16.85
C ASN A 11 2.27 -27.19 15.44
N SER A 12 1.54 -28.21 15.01
CA SER A 12 0.76 -28.10 13.76
C SER A 12 -0.50 -27.27 14.01
N LEU A 13 -0.45 -25.97 13.69
CA LEU A 13 -1.62 -25.09 13.68
C LEU A 13 -2.78 -25.77 12.92
N THR A 14 -3.95 -25.87 13.56
CA THR A 14 -5.14 -26.46 12.94
C THR A 14 -5.61 -25.61 11.76
N THR A 15 -6.35 -26.18 10.81
CA THR A 15 -6.89 -25.42 9.67
C THR A 15 -7.72 -24.22 10.13
N SER A 16 -8.47 -24.35 11.23
CA SER A 16 -9.25 -23.25 11.80
C SER A 16 -8.35 -22.12 12.33
N ASP A 17 -7.24 -22.46 12.99
CA ASP A 17 -6.28 -21.45 13.49
C ASP A 17 -5.60 -20.72 12.33
N ARG A 18 -5.26 -21.42 11.25
CA ARG A 18 -4.67 -20.80 10.05
C ARG A 18 -5.63 -19.84 9.36
N ILE A 19 -6.92 -20.18 9.28
CA ILE A 19 -7.95 -19.28 8.73
C ILE A 19 -8.09 -18.03 9.59
N LYS A 20 -8.14 -18.16 10.92
CA LYS A 20 -8.20 -17.01 11.84
C LYS A 20 -6.97 -16.11 11.71
N LEU A 21 -5.77 -16.69 11.61
CA LEU A 21 -4.54 -15.92 11.39
C LEU A 21 -4.58 -15.17 10.06
N TYR A 22 -5.11 -15.79 9.00
CA TYR A 22 -5.31 -15.13 7.72
C TYR A 22 -6.32 -13.97 7.82
N GLU A 23 -7.47 -14.17 8.47
CA GLU A 23 -8.46 -13.12 8.70
C GLU A 23 -7.87 -11.94 9.48
N LEU A 24 -7.12 -12.21 10.55
CA LEU A 24 -6.40 -11.19 11.33
C LEU A 24 -5.37 -10.43 10.46
N ALA A 25 -4.64 -11.13 9.60
CA ALA A 25 -3.69 -10.51 8.68
C ALA A 25 -4.39 -9.58 7.68
N ILE A 26 -5.55 -9.99 7.14
CA ILE A 26 -6.36 -9.14 6.25
C ILE A 26 -6.92 -7.93 7.00
N GLN A 27 -7.37 -8.10 8.24
CA GLN A 27 -7.85 -6.99 9.07
C GLN A 27 -6.72 -5.97 9.33
N SER A 28 -5.52 -6.44 9.70
CA SER A 28 -4.34 -5.59 9.88
C SER A 28 -4.01 -4.80 8.61
N TYR A 29 -4.12 -5.44 7.45
CA TYR A 29 -3.91 -4.79 6.17
C TYR A 29 -4.90 -3.64 5.90
N HIS A 30 -6.18 -3.80 6.25
CA HIS A 30 -7.15 -2.72 6.13
C HIS A 30 -6.83 -1.55 7.06
N THR A 31 -6.37 -1.82 8.27
CA THR A 31 -5.90 -0.79 9.19
C THR A 31 -4.69 -0.04 8.63
N ASP A 32 -3.72 -0.76 8.06
CA ASP A 32 -2.54 -0.15 7.44
C ASP A 32 -2.89 0.73 6.24
N LEU A 33 -3.85 0.31 5.42
CA LEU A 33 -4.37 1.13 4.31
C LEU A 33 -5.02 2.42 4.83
N ASN A 34 -5.85 2.33 5.86
CA ASN A 34 -6.48 3.51 6.45
C ASN A 34 -5.43 4.46 7.02
N LEU A 35 -4.44 3.94 7.75
CA LEU A 35 -3.32 4.73 8.28
C LEU A 35 -2.52 5.40 7.16
N TYR A 36 -2.25 4.69 6.06
CA TYR A 36 -1.60 5.26 4.88
C TYR A 36 -2.41 6.43 4.31
N THR A 37 -3.72 6.25 4.10
CA THR A 37 -4.60 7.31 3.61
C THR A 37 -4.64 8.50 4.57
N THR A 38 -4.74 8.28 5.88
CA THR A 38 -4.68 9.36 6.88
C THR A 38 -3.37 10.14 6.81
N ARG A 39 -2.23 9.45 6.66
CA ARG A 39 -0.92 10.11 6.49
C ARG A 39 -0.85 10.94 5.21
N MET A 40 -1.44 10.47 4.11
CA MET A 40 -1.48 11.22 2.85
C MET A 40 -2.41 12.44 2.92
N ASN A 41 -3.54 12.32 3.64
CA ASN A 41 -4.42 13.46 3.87
C ASN A 41 -3.76 14.52 4.77
N LEU A 42 -3.02 14.09 5.81
CA LEU A 42 -2.26 15.00 6.65
C LEU A 42 -1.16 15.72 5.85
N PHE A 43 -0.47 15.00 4.97
CA PHE A 43 0.49 15.59 4.05
C PHE A 43 -0.13 16.68 3.18
N LEU A 44 -1.24 16.38 2.51
CA LEU A 44 -1.95 17.37 1.69
C LEU A 44 -2.34 18.61 2.49
N LEU A 45 -2.81 18.43 3.72
CA LEU A 45 -3.17 19.55 4.60
C LEU A 45 -1.95 20.42 4.92
N VAL A 46 -0.84 19.82 5.37
CA VAL A 46 0.38 20.53 5.75
C VAL A 46 0.99 21.26 4.56
N GLU A 47 1.11 20.59 3.42
CA GLU A 47 1.67 21.17 2.20
C GLU A 47 0.80 22.27 1.62
N SER A 48 -0.52 22.09 1.58
CA SER A 48 -1.43 23.13 1.09
C SER A 48 -1.41 24.36 1.99
N ALA A 49 -1.28 24.18 3.30
CA ALA A 49 -1.08 25.29 4.23
C ALA A 49 0.26 26.00 3.97
N GLY A 50 1.34 25.25 3.76
CA GLY A 50 2.65 25.80 3.41
C GLY A 50 2.61 26.63 2.12
N VAL A 51 2.01 26.08 1.07
CA VAL A 51 1.80 26.80 -0.20
C VAL A 51 0.98 28.06 0.03
N GLY A 52 -0.15 27.96 0.76
CA GLY A 52 -0.99 29.11 1.11
C GLY A 52 -0.21 30.23 1.80
N LEU A 53 0.66 29.89 2.76
CA LEU A 53 1.52 30.86 3.45
C LEU A 53 2.48 31.58 2.50
N VAL A 54 3.09 30.86 1.55
CA VAL A 54 4.01 31.47 0.56
C VAL A 54 3.30 32.45 -0.37
N PHE A 55 2.03 32.20 -0.72
CA PHE A 55 1.29 33.07 -1.63
C PHE A 55 0.48 34.19 -0.93
N THR A 56 0.32 34.13 0.39
CA THR A 56 -0.45 35.14 1.14
C THR A 56 0.30 36.47 1.25
N ASP A 57 1.61 36.44 1.50
CA ASP A 57 2.42 37.67 1.62
C ASP A 57 3.17 37.98 0.32
N ARG A 58 2.46 38.56 -0.64
CA ARG A 58 3.04 38.93 -1.96
C ARG A 58 4.21 39.90 -1.85
N ALA A 59 4.34 40.64 -0.74
CA ALA A 59 5.35 41.68 -0.57
C ALA A 59 6.70 41.16 -0.06
N ARG A 60 6.73 40.00 0.60
CA ARG A 60 7.97 39.40 1.13
C ARG A 60 7.97 37.89 0.91
N TYR A 61 8.66 37.47 -0.14
CA TYR A 61 8.96 36.06 -0.33
C TYR A 61 9.86 35.55 0.80
N ASN A 62 9.39 34.57 1.57
CA ASN A 62 10.16 33.89 2.59
C ASN A 62 10.65 32.53 2.07
N SER A 63 11.90 32.50 1.60
CA SER A 63 12.54 31.28 1.09
C SER A 63 12.61 30.15 2.13
N GLY A 64 12.60 30.49 3.44
CA GLY A 64 12.58 29.51 4.51
C GLY A 64 11.35 28.62 4.52
N ILE A 65 10.17 29.17 4.18
CA ILE A 65 8.92 28.39 4.08
C ILE A 65 8.99 27.42 2.89
N ALA A 66 9.55 27.87 1.77
CA ALA A 66 9.69 27.04 0.58
C ALA A 66 10.68 25.88 0.80
N TRP A 67 11.80 26.12 1.47
CA TRP A 67 12.73 25.06 1.88
C TRP A 67 12.10 24.09 2.87
N PHE A 68 11.34 24.59 3.85
CA PHE A 68 10.62 23.75 4.79
C PHE A 68 9.64 22.80 4.07
N GLY A 69 8.82 23.34 3.14
CA GLY A 69 7.91 22.55 2.33
C GLY A 69 8.64 21.48 1.50
N LEU A 70 9.77 21.83 0.88
CA LEU A 70 10.57 20.87 0.14
C LEU A 70 11.09 19.71 1.01
N VAL A 71 11.60 20.02 2.21
CA VAL A 71 12.09 19.00 3.15
C VAL A 71 10.96 18.08 3.60
N VAL A 72 9.78 18.64 3.91
CA VAL A 72 8.59 17.86 4.28
C VAL A 72 8.18 16.95 3.13
N ALA A 73 8.08 17.47 1.90
CA ALA A 73 7.76 16.69 0.71
C ALA A 73 8.75 15.53 0.47
N CYS A 74 10.05 15.78 0.60
CA CYS A 74 11.07 14.73 0.47
C CYS A 74 10.97 13.65 1.56
N ALA A 75 10.79 14.07 2.82
CA ALA A 75 10.62 13.12 3.92
C ALA A 75 9.34 12.28 3.73
N TRP A 76 8.25 12.91 3.29
CA TRP A 76 6.99 12.21 3.03
C TRP A 76 7.06 11.30 1.82
N ALA A 77 7.84 11.65 0.79
CA ALA A 77 8.08 10.78 -0.36
C ALA A 77 8.74 9.46 0.08
N ALA A 78 9.72 9.52 0.98
CA ALA A 78 10.36 8.33 1.55
C ALA A 78 9.35 7.47 2.34
N VAL A 79 8.52 8.10 3.19
CA VAL A 79 7.46 7.41 3.95
C VAL A 79 6.43 6.77 3.03
N ALA A 80 6.00 7.49 1.98
CA ALA A 80 5.04 7.01 1.01
C ALA A 80 5.60 5.82 0.22
N ALA A 81 6.84 5.92 -0.27
CA ALA A 81 7.51 4.85 -0.99
C ALA A 81 7.70 3.60 -0.13
N SER A 82 8.16 3.76 1.12
CA SER A 82 8.31 2.65 2.06
C SER A 82 6.97 1.96 2.35
N SER A 83 5.93 2.75 2.59
CA SER A 83 4.58 2.22 2.84
C SER A 83 4.02 1.49 1.62
N TYR A 84 4.26 2.04 0.42
CA TYR A 84 3.85 1.43 -0.84
C TYR A 84 4.53 0.08 -1.06
N VAL A 85 5.85 -0.01 -0.86
CA VAL A 85 6.62 -1.26 -0.98
C VAL A 85 6.11 -2.30 0.02
N TRP A 86 5.84 -1.90 1.26
CA TRP A 86 5.28 -2.79 2.29
C TRP A 86 3.91 -3.34 1.87
N ILE A 87 2.97 -2.45 1.52
CA ILE A 87 1.61 -2.81 1.07
C ILE A 87 1.66 -3.74 -0.15
N TYR A 88 2.58 -3.48 -1.07
CA TYR A 88 2.76 -4.30 -2.27
C TYR A 88 3.26 -5.71 -1.93
N ARG A 89 4.31 -5.83 -1.11
CA ARG A 89 4.85 -7.13 -0.69
C ARG A 89 3.85 -7.92 0.13
N PHE A 90 3.23 -7.29 1.12
CA PHE A 90 2.22 -7.92 1.96
C PHE A 90 1.08 -8.47 1.12
N ARG A 91 0.62 -7.72 0.12
CA ARG A 91 -0.43 -8.18 -0.80
C ARG A 91 -0.02 -9.45 -1.55
N GLN A 92 1.21 -9.53 -2.05
CA GLN A 92 1.70 -10.73 -2.74
C GLN A 92 1.72 -11.93 -1.81
N GLU A 93 2.23 -11.75 -0.59
CA GLU A 93 2.29 -12.80 0.42
C GLU A 93 0.90 -13.24 0.88
N ALA A 94 -0.03 -12.31 1.09
CA ALA A 94 -1.40 -12.61 1.48
C ALA A 94 -2.16 -13.39 0.39
N VAL A 95 -2.01 -13.02 -0.89
CA VAL A 95 -2.62 -13.78 -2.00
C VAL A 95 -2.04 -15.20 -2.05
N ASN A 96 -0.72 -15.35 -1.93
CA ASN A 96 -0.08 -16.66 -1.93
C ASN A 96 -0.53 -17.52 -0.76
N ALA A 97 -0.55 -16.96 0.46
CA ALA A 97 -1.02 -17.65 1.66
C ALA A 97 -2.49 -18.06 1.55
N GLY A 98 -3.33 -17.18 0.99
CA GLY A 98 -4.74 -17.50 0.72
C GLY A 98 -4.91 -18.65 -0.28
N LEU A 99 -4.12 -18.66 -1.36
CA LEU A 99 -4.13 -19.74 -2.35
C LEU A 99 -3.63 -21.07 -1.76
N GLU A 100 -2.61 -21.03 -0.89
CA GLU A 100 -2.11 -22.21 -0.17
C GLU A 100 -3.14 -22.75 0.84
N LEU A 101 -3.88 -21.89 1.52
CA LEU A 101 -5.00 -22.27 2.38
C LEU A 101 -6.17 -22.86 1.58
N TRP A 102 -6.34 -22.45 0.33
CA TRP A 102 -7.42 -22.92 -0.53
C TRP A 102 -7.18 -24.32 -1.12
N LYS A 103 -5.94 -24.64 -1.52
CA LYS A 103 -5.57 -25.95 -2.08
C LYS A 103 -6.02 -27.18 -1.25
N PRO A 104 -5.91 -27.18 0.09
CA PRO A 104 -6.34 -28.31 0.93
C PRO A 104 -7.79 -28.21 1.45
N THR A 105 -8.43 -27.04 1.43
CA THR A 105 -9.70 -26.77 2.16
C THR A 105 -10.92 -26.72 1.23
N SER A 106 -10.94 -27.55 0.18
CA SER A 106 -11.88 -27.55 -0.96
C SER A 106 -13.39 -27.72 -0.65
N THR A 107 -13.83 -27.50 0.59
CA THR A 107 -15.20 -27.78 1.06
C THR A 107 -15.92 -26.61 1.74
N SER A 108 -15.30 -25.45 2.00
CA SER A 108 -15.99 -24.30 2.63
C SER A 108 -16.35 -23.18 1.63
N PRO A 109 -17.64 -22.96 1.32
CA PRO A 109 -18.09 -21.91 0.41
C PRO A 109 -17.83 -20.49 0.91
N ALA A 110 -17.76 -20.29 2.23
CA ALA A 110 -17.58 -18.96 2.83
C ALA A 110 -16.13 -18.46 2.70
N ALA A 111 -15.16 -19.34 2.99
CA ALA A 111 -13.74 -19.05 2.80
C ALA A 111 -13.41 -18.84 1.31
N ALA A 112 -14.02 -19.63 0.42
CA ALA A 112 -13.90 -19.46 -1.02
C ALA A 112 -14.43 -18.09 -1.50
N ARG A 113 -15.56 -17.61 -0.97
CA ARG A 113 -16.10 -16.27 -1.30
C ARG A 113 -15.21 -15.14 -0.81
N GLN A 114 -14.63 -15.23 0.39
CA GLN A 114 -13.72 -14.20 0.88
C GLN A 114 -12.42 -14.17 0.07
N LEU A 115 -11.85 -15.34 -0.25
CA LEU A 115 -10.68 -15.43 -1.12
C LEU A 115 -10.99 -14.90 -2.52
N LEU A 116 -12.12 -15.27 -3.12
CA LEU A 116 -12.55 -14.75 -4.43
C LEU A 116 -12.84 -13.26 -4.37
N ALA A 117 -13.47 -12.74 -3.31
CA ALA A 117 -13.68 -11.31 -3.16
C ALA A 117 -12.35 -10.57 -3.01
N PHE A 118 -11.41 -11.11 -2.23
CA PHE A 118 -10.06 -10.60 -2.11
C PHE A 118 -9.38 -10.64 -3.49
N VAL A 119 -9.16 -11.81 -4.07
CA VAL A 119 -8.52 -12.00 -5.38
C VAL A 119 -9.21 -11.19 -6.48
N ASN A 120 -10.54 -11.08 -6.55
CA ASN A 120 -11.22 -10.25 -7.55
C ASN A 120 -11.02 -8.74 -7.31
N VAL A 121 -10.93 -8.31 -6.05
CA VAL A 121 -10.60 -6.93 -5.69
C VAL A 121 -9.13 -6.60 -5.99
N PHE A 122 -8.25 -7.60 -5.96
CA PHE A 122 -6.81 -7.40 -6.17
C PHE A 122 -6.37 -7.69 -7.60
N GLU A 123 -6.87 -8.71 -8.26
CA GLU A 123 -6.58 -9.06 -9.65
C GLU A 123 -7.89 -9.14 -10.44
N PRO A 124 -8.48 -7.99 -10.84
CA PRO A 124 -9.62 -7.98 -11.75
C PRO A 124 -9.32 -8.59 -13.14
N GLY A 125 -8.09 -9.10 -13.38
CA GLY A 125 -7.60 -9.57 -14.66
C GLY A 125 -7.33 -11.08 -14.79
N ILE A 126 -7.44 -11.91 -13.75
CA ILE A 126 -7.19 -13.36 -13.90
C ILE A 126 -8.21 -14.02 -14.86
N THR A 127 -9.44 -13.50 -14.94
CA THR A 127 -10.45 -13.98 -15.90
C THR A 127 -10.35 -13.39 -17.31
N ALA A 128 -9.45 -12.43 -17.55
CA ALA A 128 -9.25 -11.79 -18.86
C ALA A 128 -7.92 -12.18 -19.57
N SER A 129 -7.22 -13.20 -19.07
CA SER A 129 -5.92 -13.63 -19.62
C SER A 129 -6.07 -14.50 -20.87
N ARG A 130 -6.41 -13.87 -22.00
CA ARG A 130 -6.08 -14.39 -23.35
C ARG A 130 -5.51 -13.32 -24.31
N GLY A 131 -5.21 -12.11 -23.82
CA GLY A 131 -4.65 -11.00 -24.61
C GLY A 131 -3.19 -10.68 -24.26
N GLY A 132 -2.36 -10.44 -25.29
CA GLY A 132 -0.89 -10.32 -25.21
C GLY A 132 -0.30 -9.25 -24.29
N GLY A 133 1.05 -9.21 -24.25
CA GLY A 133 1.87 -8.51 -23.23
C GLY A 133 1.53 -7.03 -22.94
N LEU A 134 0.93 -6.32 -23.88
CA LEU A 134 0.48 -4.93 -23.69
C LEU A 134 -0.71 -4.84 -22.72
N HIS A 135 -1.62 -5.81 -22.76
CA HIS A 135 -2.75 -5.88 -21.83
C HIS A 135 -2.31 -6.28 -20.41
N LYS A 136 -1.25 -7.09 -20.30
CA LYS A 136 -0.62 -7.43 -19.01
C LYS A 136 0.04 -6.22 -18.35
N TRP A 137 0.63 -5.33 -19.15
CA TRP A 137 1.20 -4.07 -18.66
C TRP A 137 0.12 -3.04 -18.29
N MET A 138 -0.92 -2.89 -19.13
CA MET A 138 -2.07 -2.01 -18.83
C MET A 138 -2.89 -2.49 -17.64
N SER A 139 -3.02 -3.80 -17.40
CA SER A 139 -3.66 -4.33 -16.19
C SER A 139 -2.79 -4.13 -14.94
N HIS A 140 -1.46 -4.15 -15.08
CA HIS A 140 -0.54 -3.75 -14.01
C HIS A 140 -0.71 -2.27 -13.64
N LEU A 141 -0.71 -1.38 -14.63
CA LEU A 141 -0.99 0.04 -14.43
C LEU A 141 -2.40 0.27 -13.89
N GLY A 142 -3.41 -0.40 -14.46
CA GLY A 142 -4.78 -0.38 -13.99
C GLY A 142 -4.86 -0.76 -12.52
N SER A 143 -4.20 -1.84 -12.10
CA SER A 143 -4.14 -2.24 -10.68
C SER A 143 -3.41 -1.21 -9.78
N PHE A 144 -2.50 -0.42 -10.36
CA PHE A 144 -1.81 0.69 -9.70
C PHE A 144 -2.76 1.89 -9.47
N PHE A 145 -3.71 2.11 -10.37
CA PHE A 145 -4.71 3.18 -10.31
C PHE A 145 -6.04 2.78 -9.65
N VAL A 146 -6.40 1.50 -9.65
CA VAL A 146 -7.67 0.96 -9.12
C VAL A 146 -7.73 1.04 -7.59
N ARG A 147 -6.59 1.30 -6.92
CA ARG A 147 -6.56 1.66 -5.51
C ARG A 147 -5.88 3.01 -5.28
N PRO A 148 -6.35 3.81 -4.30
CA PRO A 148 -5.82 5.14 -4.03
C PRO A 148 -4.33 5.18 -3.68
N SER A 149 -3.66 4.04 -3.47
CA SER A 149 -2.27 3.97 -3.03
C SER A 149 -1.25 4.45 -4.08
N GLY A 150 -1.46 4.17 -5.37
CA GLY A 150 -0.48 4.50 -6.41
C GLY A 150 -0.41 5.99 -6.73
N LEU A 151 -1.56 6.61 -6.99
CA LEU A 151 -1.65 8.06 -7.18
C LEU A 151 -1.22 8.82 -5.93
N MET A 152 -1.63 8.37 -4.75
CA MET A 152 -1.22 9.03 -3.51
C MET A 152 0.28 8.92 -3.23
N ALA A 153 0.94 7.84 -3.66
CA ALA A 153 2.39 7.71 -3.52
C ALA A 153 3.17 8.73 -4.38
N LEU A 154 2.57 9.23 -5.47
CA LEU A 154 3.18 10.24 -6.34
C LEU A 154 3.00 11.67 -5.83
N LEU A 155 2.03 11.92 -4.94
CA LEU A 155 1.73 13.26 -4.44
C LEU A 155 2.95 13.97 -3.82
N PRO A 156 3.75 13.33 -2.95
CA PRO A 156 4.93 13.98 -2.38
C PRO A 156 5.96 14.40 -3.42
N PHE A 157 6.12 13.62 -4.50
CA PHE A 157 7.02 13.98 -5.59
C PHE A 157 6.51 15.19 -6.37
N LEU A 158 5.21 15.25 -6.65
CA LEU A 158 4.59 16.40 -7.34
C LEU A 158 4.74 17.69 -6.53
N PHE A 159 4.50 17.63 -5.21
CA PHE A 159 4.71 18.77 -4.31
C PHE A 159 6.20 19.16 -4.22
N GLY A 160 7.11 18.19 -4.15
CA GLY A 160 8.55 18.45 -4.18
C GLY A 160 8.98 19.22 -5.44
N VAL A 161 8.50 18.80 -6.62
CA VAL A 161 8.71 19.55 -7.88
C VAL A 161 8.09 20.95 -7.80
N GLY A 162 6.88 21.06 -7.26
CA GLY A 162 6.21 22.34 -7.03
C GLY A 162 7.04 23.30 -6.18
N TRP A 163 7.63 22.82 -5.08
CA TRP A 163 8.51 23.63 -4.22
C TRP A 163 9.79 24.06 -4.92
N ILE A 164 10.41 23.16 -5.69
CA ILE A 164 11.58 23.49 -6.51
C ILE A 164 11.25 24.62 -7.49
N LEU A 165 10.11 24.52 -8.18
CA LEU A 165 9.66 25.57 -9.10
C LEU A 165 9.40 26.89 -8.37
N ILE A 166 8.78 26.87 -7.19
CA ILE A 166 8.57 28.06 -6.37
C ILE A 166 9.91 28.69 -5.98
N LEU A 167 10.89 27.89 -5.56
CA LEU A 167 12.25 28.35 -5.20
C LEU A 167 12.97 29.00 -6.39
N ILE A 168 12.85 28.42 -7.59
CA ILE A 168 13.52 28.95 -8.80
C ILE A 168 12.84 30.22 -9.30
N LEU A 169 11.51 30.26 -9.32
CA LEU A 169 10.74 31.36 -9.93
C LEU A 169 10.60 32.60 -9.04
N ARG A 170 10.92 32.49 -7.74
CA ARG A 170 10.79 33.57 -6.74
C ARG A 170 12.13 34.07 -6.20
N GLN A 171 13.25 33.58 -6.73
CA GLN A 171 14.57 34.21 -6.57
C GLN A 171 14.65 35.49 -7.37
#